data_AF-A0A1I4QWD1-F1
#
_entry.id   AF-A0A1I4QWD1-F1
#
_cell.length_a   1.000
_cell.length_b   1.000
_cell.length_c   1.000
_cell.angle_alpha   90.00
_cell.angle_beta   90.00
_cell.angle_gamma   90.00
#
_symmetry.space_group_name_H-M   'P 1'
#
loop_
_entity.id
_entity.type
_entity.pdbx_description
1 polymer ?
#
loop_
_entity_poly.entity_id
_entity_poly.type
_entity_poly.pdbx_seq_one_letter_code
_entity_poly.pdbx_strand_id
1 'polypeptide(L)' 'METVKLDKIKHLRKERKLSQSDMAGILGFNTLYPYHRKESGEQAFTADELHKIAKHFGYNLEYFFEDSVAKNATKSTSA' A
#
# COMPACT_ATOMS: atom_id res chain seq x y z
N MET A 1 -1.97 -14.75 3.84
CA MET A 1 -1.19 -13.55 3.48
C MET A 1 -2.15 -12.38 3.47
N GLU A 2 -1.84 -11.32 4.19
CA GLU A 2 -2.65 -10.09 4.17
C GLU A 2 -2.52 -9.41 2.79
N THR A 3 -3.64 -8.96 2.24
CA THR A 3 -3.70 -8.31 0.93
C THR A 3 -3.31 -6.83 1.06
N VAL A 4 -2.45 -6.33 0.18
CA VAL A 4 -2.11 -4.90 0.12
C VAL A 4 -3.27 -4.10 -0.47
N LYS A 5 -3.70 -3.05 0.24
CA LYS A 5 -4.72 -2.10 -0.20
C LYS A 5 -4.12 -1.05 -1.15
N LEU A 6 -4.06 -1.37 -2.44
CA LEU A 6 -3.53 -0.46 -3.48
C LEU A 6 -4.26 0.89 -3.52
N ASP A 7 -5.57 0.92 -3.25
CA ASP A 7 -6.34 2.15 -3.19
C ASP A 7 -5.90 3.10 -2.08
N LYS A 8 -5.42 2.58 -0.94
CA LYS A 8 -4.86 3.42 0.13
C LYS A 8 -3.57 4.11 -0.33
N ILE A 9 -2.69 3.38 -1.01
CA ILE A 9 -1.44 3.93 -1.56
C ILE A 9 -1.76 5.03 -2.59
N LYS A 10 -2.68 4.75 -3.51
CA LYS A 10 -3.13 5.70 -4.53
C LYS A 10 -3.79 6.94 -3.95
N HIS A 11 -4.65 6.77 -2.94
CA HIS A 11 -5.31 7.87 -2.26
C HIS A 11 -4.29 8.76 -1.55
N LEU A 12 -3.39 8.17 -0.76
CA LEU A 12 -2.32 8.88 -0.06
C LEU A 12 -1.43 9.68 -1.01
N ARG A 13 -1.03 9.07 -2.13
CA ARG A 13 -0.28 9.78 -3.19
C ARG A 13 -1.02 11.02 -3.69
N LYS A 14 -2.31 10.89 -3.99
CA LYS A 14 -3.15 11.99 -4.48
C LYS A 14 -3.38 13.07 -3.42
N GLU A 15 -3.62 12.68 -2.18
CA GLU A 15 -3.78 13.59 -1.04
C GLU A 15 -2.54 14.47 -0.87
N ARG A 16 -1.34 13.88 -1.05
CA ARG A 16 -0.06 14.57 -1.02
C ARG A 16 0.31 15.28 -2.32
N LYS A 17 -0.60 15.30 -3.30
CA LYS A 17 -0.41 15.92 -4.63
C LYS A 17 0.81 15.40 -5.40
N LEU A 18 1.18 14.13 -5.17
CA LEU A 18 2.30 13.49 -5.84
C LEU A 18 1.85 12.80 -7.14
N SER A 19 2.66 12.92 -8.18
CA SER A 19 2.53 12.12 -9.39
C SER A 19 3.03 10.70 -9.18
N GLN A 20 2.75 9.81 -10.13
CA GLN A 20 3.34 8.47 -10.14
C GLN A 20 4.87 8.52 -10.36
N SER A 21 5.38 9.56 -11.03
CA SER A 21 6.82 9.77 -11.22
C SER A 21 7.50 10.17 -9.91
N ASP A 22 6.85 10.98 -9.08
CA ASP A 22 7.41 11.36 -7.77
C ASP A 22 7.53 10.15 -6.86
N MET A 23 6.51 9.28 -6.86
CA MET A 23 6.55 8.02 -6.13
C MET A 23 7.63 7.05 -6.63
N ALA A 24 7.83 7.01 -7.95
CA ALA A 24 8.93 6.25 -8.53
C ALA A 24 10.29 6.76 -8.00
N GLY A 25 10.47 8.08 -7.93
CA GLY A 25 11.65 8.71 -7.34
C GLY A 25 11.84 8.35 -5.86
N ILE A 26 10.78 8.38 -5.05
CA ILE A 26 10.80 7.99 -3.63
C ILE A 26 11.28 6.54 -3.46
N LEU A 27 10.90 5.65 -4.38
CA LEU A 27 11.28 4.23 -4.36
C LEU A 27 12.64 3.95 -4.99
N GLY A 28 13.28 4.95 -5.59
CA GLY A 28 14.57 4.81 -6.27
C GLY A 28 14.47 4.19 -7.66
N PHE A 29 13.31 4.29 -8.31
CA PHE A 29 13.16 3.87 -9.70
C PHE A 29 13.58 4.98 -10.66
N ASN A 30 14.24 4.58 -11.75
CA ASN A 30 14.69 5.51 -12.79
C ASN A 30 13.57 5.98 -13.71
N THR A 31 12.43 5.27 -13.75
CA THR A 31 11.30 5.58 -14.62
C THR A 31 9.97 5.40 -13.88
N LEU A 32 8.89 5.97 -14.41
CA LEU A 32 7.55 5.89 -13.81
C LEU A 32 6.92 4.49 -13.90
N TYR A 33 7.35 3.69 -14.89
CA TYR A 33 6.67 2.46 -15.29
C TYR A 33 6.64 1.37 -14.19
N PRO A 34 7.73 1.12 -13.44
CA PRO A 34 7.69 0.18 -12.31
C PRO A 34 6.67 0.57 -11.24
N TYR A 35 6.54 1.86 -10.92
CA TYR A 35 5.54 2.30 -9.95
C TYR A 35 4.12 2.18 -10.51
N HIS A 36 3.90 2.57 -11.78
CA HIS A 36 2.59 2.43 -12.43
C HIS A 36 2.08 0.99 -12.34
N ARG A 37 2.89 0.00 -12.74
CA ARG A 37 2.51 -1.42 -12.70
C ARG A 37 2.15 -1.90 -11.29
N LYS A 38 2.79 -1.33 -10.26
CA LYS A 38 2.50 -1.67 -8.87
C LYS A 38 1.18 -1.07 -8.40
N GLU A 39 0.98 0.22 -8.66
CA GLU A 39 -0.25 0.91 -8.28
C GLU A 39 -1.47 0.45 -9.10
N SER A 40 -1.28 -0.04 -10.33
CA SER A 40 -2.33 -0.64 -11.16
C SER A 40 -2.66 -2.10 -10.79
N GLY A 41 -1.84 -2.73 -9.96
CA GLY A 41 -2.01 -4.13 -9.55
C GLY A 41 -1.42 -5.16 -10.52
N GLU A 42 -0.75 -4.72 -11.59
CA GLU A 42 -0.01 -5.62 -12.50
C GLU A 42 1.24 -6.25 -11.86
N GLN A 43 1.72 -5.67 -10.76
CA GLN A 43 2.84 -6.20 -9.98
C GLN A 43 2.63 -5.92 -8.49
N ALA A 44 3.03 -6.85 -7.63
CA ALA A 44 3.00 -6.61 -6.18
C ALA A 44 4.09 -5.60 -5.75
N PHE A 45 3.80 -4.83 -4.70
CA PHE A 45 4.82 -4.14 -3.94
C PHE A 45 5.64 -5.14 -3.11
N THR A 46 6.94 -4.93 -3.02
CA THR A 46 7.81 -5.68 -2.10
C THR A 46 7.68 -5.13 -0.68
N ALA A 47 8.09 -5.91 0.32
CA ALA A 47 8.11 -5.45 1.70
C ALA A 47 9.00 -4.21 1.91
N ASP A 48 10.16 -4.15 1.24
CA ASP A 48 11.07 -3.01 1.29
C ASP A 48 10.44 -1.74 0.68
N GLU A 49 9.74 -1.87 -0.45
CA GLU A 49 9.03 -0.75 -1.08
C GLU A 49 7.90 -0.23 -0.18
N LEU A 50 7.11 -1.11 0.42
CA LEU A 50 6.07 -0.72 1.36
C LEU A 50 6.66 -0.04 2.60
N HIS A 51 7.80 -0.54 3.11
CA HIS A 51 8.51 0.08 4.22
C HIS A 51 8.99 1.51 3.86
N LYS A 52 9.53 1.70 2.65
CA LYS A 52 9.93 3.04 2.15
C LYS A 52 8.74 3.99 2.07
N ILE A 53 7.61 3.53 1.53
CA ILE A 53 6.36 4.33 1.45
C ILE A 53 5.89 4.71 2.86
N ALA A 54 5.82 3.73 3.77
CA ALA A 54 5.43 3.91 5.16
C ALA A 54 6.30 4.96 5.85
N LYS A 55 7.62 4.82 5.76
CA LYS A 55 8.59 5.76 6.31
C LYS A 55 8.47 7.16 5.70
N HIS A 56 8.29 7.26 4.39
CA HIS A 56 8.17 8.54 3.70
C HIS A 56 6.93 9.33 4.15
N PHE A 57 5.80 8.66 4.32
CA PHE A 57 4.54 9.30 4.71
C PHE A 57 4.27 9.31 6.22
N GLY A 58 5.13 8.71 7.03
CA GLY A 58 4.97 8.65 8.49
C GLY A 58 3.85 7.72 8.95
N TYR A 59 3.56 6.66 8.19
CA TYR A 59 2.60 5.61 8.57
C TYR A 59 3.32 4.34 9.00
N ASN A 60 2.64 3.51 9.80
CA ASN A 60 3.07 2.14 10.05
C ASN A 60 2.73 1.25 8.85
N LEU A 61 3.45 0.14 8.71
CA LEU A 61 3.34 -0.77 7.57
C LEU A 61 1.92 -1.36 7.46
N GLU A 62 1.29 -1.65 8.60
CA GLU A 62 -0.07 -2.19 8.76
C GLU A 62 -1.13 -1.29 8.12
N TYR A 63 -0.86 0.02 7.98
CA TYR A 63 -1.77 0.94 7.30
C TYR A 63 -2.12 0.47 5.88
N PHE A 64 -1.19 -0.20 5.19
CA PHE A 64 -1.35 -0.64 3.80
C PHE A 64 -2.01 -2.00 3.63
N PHE A 65 -2.37 -2.70 4.71
CA PHE A 65 -2.93 -4.06 4.63
C PHE A 65 -4.44 -4.09 4.93
N GLU A 66 -5.08 -5.14 4.45
CA GLU A 66 -6.40 -5.55 4.93
C GLU A 66 -6.31 -6.04 6.36
N ASP A 67 -7.12 -5.46 7.25
CA ASP A 67 -7.39 -6.04 8.56
C ASP A 67 -8.09 -7.37 8.28
N SER A 68 -7.35 -8.48 8.35
CA SER A 68 -7.97 -9.78 8.32
C SER A 68 -8.66 -9.98 9.66
N VAL A 69 -9.88 -9.46 9.80
CA VAL A 69 -10.80 -9.98 10.82
C VAL A 69 -11.03 -11.43 10.46
N ALA A 70 -10.36 -12.32 11.18
CA ALA A 70 -10.60 -13.75 11.08
C ALA A 70 -12.12 -13.96 11.25
N LYS A 71 -12.78 -14.48 10.20
CA LYS A 71 -14.23 -14.73 10.20
C LYS A 71 -14.69 -15.69 11.30
N ASN A 72 -13.76 -16.29 12.05
CA ASN A 72 -14.02 -17.10 13.24
C ASN A 72 -14.27 -16.27 14.51
N ALA A 73 -14.01 -14.96 14.53
CA ALA A 73 -14.29 -14.09 15.67
C ALA A 73 -15.70 -13.47 15.65
N THR A 74 -16.49 -13.66 14.57
CA THR A 74 -17.84 -13.07 14.43
C THR A 74 -18.98 -14.07 14.64
N LYS A 75 -18.69 -15.30 15.10
CA LYS A 75 -19.71 -16.29 15.50
C LYS A 75 -19.58 -16.68 16.98
N SER A 76 -19.77 -15.77 17.92
CA SER A 76 -19.99 -16.16 19.32
C SER A 76 -20.53 -15.05 20.23
N THR A 77 -21.63 -14.37 19.86
CA THR A 77 -22.55 -13.79 20.86
C THR A 77 -23.98 -13.78 20.32
N SER A 78 -24.66 -14.89 20.48
CA SER A 78 -26.13 -14.93 20.52
C SER A 78 -26.47 -15.94 21.61
N ALA A 79 -26.46 -15.44 22.85
CA ALA A 79 -27.03 -16.10 24.01
C ALA A 79 -28.52 -15.71 24.10
#